data_AF-A0AAD5RA41-F1
#
_entry.id   AF-A0AAD5RA41-F1
#
_cell.length_a   1.000
_cell.length_b   1.000
_cell.length_c   1.000
_cell.angle_alpha   90.00
_cell.angle_beta   90.00
_cell.angle_gamma   90.00
#
_symmetry.space_group_name_H-M   'P 1'
#
loop_
_entity.id
_entity.type
_entity.pdbx_description
1 polymer ?
#
loop_
_entity_poly.entity_id
_entity_poly.type
_entity_poly.pdbx_seq_one_letter_code
_entity_poly.pdbx_strand_id
1 'polypeptide(L)'
;MMTIVLLTGVVFFSTMIYFLEKDEDGTPFTSIPAAYWWCIVTMTTVGYGDAVPATTMGKIIASAAIMCGVLVLALPITIIVDNFIKVAQDEQQAEQAKHDQNRHELVLQSMLHSDEDWTHQ
;
A
#
# COMPACT_ATOMS: atom_id res chain seq x y z
N MET A 1 -12.12 -0.85 -2.34
CA MET A 1 -12.09 -0.95 -0.86
C MET A 1 -11.30 0.19 -0.25
N MET A 2 -10.01 0.37 -0.58
CA MET A 2 -9.17 1.43 0.00
C MET A 2 -9.66 2.86 -0.28
N THR A 3 -10.18 3.12 -1.48
CA THR A 3 -10.79 4.42 -1.82
C THR A 3 -12.01 4.74 -0.95
N ILE A 4 -12.82 3.74 -0.62
CA ILE A 4 -14.00 3.90 0.25
C ILE A 4 -13.57 4.19 1.69
N VAL A 5 -12.54 3.50 2.18
CA VAL A 5 -11.97 3.76 3.52
C VAL A 5 -11.43 5.18 3.61
N LEU A 6 -10.70 5.63 2.58
CA LEU A 6 -10.15 6.98 2.53
C LEU A 6 -11.27 8.04 2.49
N LEU A 7 -12.28 7.88 1.62
CA LEU A 7 -13.42 8.80 1.54
C LEU A 7 -14.22 8.86 2.85
N THR A 8 -14.45 7.71 3.49
CA THR A 8 -15.17 7.65 4.78
C THR A 8 -14.37 8.35 5.87
N GLY A 9 -13.05 8.14 5.92
CA GLY A 9 -12.14 8.81 6.84
C GLY A 9 -12.15 10.32 6.65
N VAL A 10 -12.07 10.79 5.40
CA VAL A 10 -12.12 12.22 5.07
C VAL A 10 -13.43 12.84 5.55
N VAL A 11 -14.59 12.24 5.25
CA VAL A 11 -15.89 12.77 5.70
C VAL A 11 -15.98 12.82 7.23
N PHE A 12 -15.49 11.78 7.92
CA PHE A 12 -15.48 11.72 9.38
C PHE A 12 -14.62 12.82 10.01
N PHE A 13 -13.37 12.94 9.60
CA PHE A 13 -12.44 13.94 10.15
C PHE A 13 -12.81 15.37 9.73
N SER A 14 -13.34 15.58 8.51
CA SER A 14 -13.84 16.89 8.06
C SER A 14 -15.04 17.37 8.88
N THR A 15 -15.93 16.46 9.26
CA THR A 15 -17.06 16.81 10.14
C THR A 15 -16.54 17.21 11.52
N MET A 16 -15.61 16.43 12.08
CA MET A 16 -15.07 16.68 13.41
C MET A 16 -14.27 17.98 13.49
N ILE A 17 -13.40 18.26 12.50
CA ILE A 17 -12.62 19.50 12.47
C ILE A 17 -13.51 20.73 12.28
N TYR A 18 -14.56 20.62 11.45
CA TYR A 18 -15.53 21.70 11.28
C TYR A 18 -16.20 22.05 12.62
N PHE A 19 -16.68 21.06 13.38
CA PHE A 19 -17.30 21.34 14.68
C PHE A 19 -16.35 21.93 15.72
N LEU A 20 -15.05 21.60 15.65
CA LEU A 20 -14.04 22.11 16.58
C LEU A 20 -13.55 23.52 16.22
N GLU A 21 -13.61 23.90 14.95
CA GLU A 21 -13.04 25.16 14.45
C GLU A 21 -14.12 26.17 14.03
N LYS A 22 -15.41 25.80 13.91
CA LYS A 22 -16.48 26.67 13.41
C LYS A 22 -16.71 27.96 14.22
N ASP A 23 -16.32 27.95 15.50
CA ASP A 23 -16.54 29.07 16.42
C ASP A 23 -15.33 30.02 16.46
N GLU A 24 -14.27 29.72 15.71
CA GLU A 24 -13.06 30.53 15.64
C GLU A 24 -13.16 31.60 14.56
N ASP A 25 -12.86 32.85 14.91
CA ASP A 25 -12.94 33.99 14.00
C ASP A 25 -11.91 33.89 12.85
N GLY A 26 -12.37 34.04 11.61
CA GLY A 26 -11.50 34.01 10.42
C GLY A 26 -11.01 32.62 10.02
N THR A 27 -11.59 31.56 10.59
CA THR A 27 -11.25 30.17 10.27
C THR A 27 -11.48 29.83 8.79
N PRO A 28 -10.57 29.08 8.13
CA PRO A 28 -10.80 28.55 6.78
C PRO A 28 -11.87 27.45 6.76
N PHE A 29 -12.25 26.90 7.94
CA PHE A 29 -13.22 25.83 8.11
C PHE A 29 -14.68 26.34 8.11
N THR A 30 -15.06 27.07 7.06
CA THR A 30 -16.38 27.73 6.95
C THR A 30 -17.56 26.76 6.70
N SER A 31 -17.28 25.60 6.12
CA SER A 31 -18.29 24.59 5.78
C SER A 31 -17.67 23.19 5.71
N ILE A 32 -18.50 22.15 5.75
CA ILE A 32 -18.03 20.75 5.62
C ILE A 32 -17.26 20.53 4.31
N PRO A 33 -17.70 21.04 3.13
CA PRO A 33 -16.91 20.93 1.91
C PRO A 33 -15.56 21.68 1.95
N ALA A 34 -15.45 22.79 2.68
CA ALA A 34 -14.17 23.46 2.88
C ALA A 34 -13.23 22.62 3.76
N ALA A 35 -13.76 22.03 4.84
CA ALA A 35 -13.02 21.09 5.68
C ALA A 35 -12.66 19.78 4.95
N TYR A 36 -13.43 19.40 3.93
CA TYR A 36 -13.17 18.25 3.06
C TYR A 36 -11.87 18.41 2.28
N TRP A 37 -11.64 19.60 1.70
CA TRP A 37 -10.38 19.91 1.02
C TRP A 37 -9.17 19.74 1.95
N TRP A 38 -9.22 20.39 3.13
CA TRP A 38 -8.15 20.28 4.12
C TRP A 38 -7.88 18.84 4.52
N CYS A 39 -8.94 18.05 4.75
CA CYS A 39 -8.79 16.69 5.23
C CYS A 39 -8.21 15.76 4.15
N ILE A 40 -8.56 15.93 2.88
CA ILE A 40 -7.88 15.22 1.77
C ILE A 40 -6.39 15.56 1.77
N VAL A 41 -6.05 16.84 1.76
CA VAL A 41 -4.66 17.32 1.68
C VAL A 41 -3.84 16.82 2.88
N THR A 42 -4.46 16.75 4.05
CA THR A 42 -3.83 16.29 5.30
C THR A 42 -3.66 14.77 5.32
N MET A 43 -4.70 13.99 5.00
CA MET A 43 -4.65 12.53 4.99
C MET A 43 -3.75 11.97 3.87
N THR A 44 -3.62 12.70 2.76
CA THR A 44 -2.68 12.37 1.68
C THR A 44 -1.26 12.87 1.96
N THR A 45 -1.02 13.50 3.11
CA THR A 45 0.29 14.04 3.55
C THR A 45 0.85 15.15 2.66
N VAL A 46 0.02 15.78 1.82
CA VAL A 46 0.43 16.89 0.95
C VAL A 46 0.67 18.16 1.77
N GLY A 47 -0.28 18.53 2.63
CA GLY A 47 -0.11 19.61 3.62
C GLY A 47 0.25 20.98 3.04
N TYR A 48 -0.54 21.54 2.12
CA TYR A 48 -0.26 22.86 1.51
C TYR A 48 -0.14 24.01 2.53
N GLY A 49 -0.81 23.91 3.68
CA GLY A 49 -0.79 24.93 4.73
C GLY A 49 -1.71 26.12 4.46
N ASP A 50 -2.58 26.03 3.45
CA ASP A 50 -3.63 27.00 3.13
C ASP A 50 -4.78 27.02 4.16
N ALA A 51 -5.02 25.89 4.81
CA ALA A 51 -5.91 25.76 5.95
C ALA A 51 -5.21 24.95 7.06
N VAL A 52 -5.29 25.43 8.31
CA VAL A 52 -4.70 24.76 9.48
C VAL A 52 -5.58 25.04 10.69
N PRO A 53 -5.92 24.01 11.51
CA PRO A 53 -6.71 24.23 12.72
C PRO A 53 -5.96 25.11 13.72
N ALA A 54 -6.64 26.13 14.23
CA ALA A 54 -6.10 27.05 15.21
C ALA A 54 -6.24 26.47 16.63
N THR A 55 -7.36 25.80 16.91
CA THR A 55 -7.69 25.33 18.25
C THR A 55 -6.82 24.16 18.69
N THR A 56 -6.58 24.04 20.00
CA THR A 56 -5.81 22.92 20.57
C THR A 56 -6.47 21.58 20.29
N MET A 57 -7.81 21.51 20.36
CA MET A 57 -8.56 20.29 20.06
C MET A 57 -8.50 19.94 18.57
N GLY A 58 -8.60 20.93 17.69
CA GLY A 58 -8.44 20.75 16.24
C GLY A 58 -7.08 20.18 15.87
N LYS A 59 -6.00 20.60 16.55
CA LYS A 59 -4.64 20.05 16.34
C LYS A 59 -4.50 18.60 16.78
N ILE A 60 -5.17 18.19 17.86
CA ILE A 60 -5.20 16.78 18.28
C ILE A 60 -5.89 15.92 17.22
N ILE A 61 -7.03 16.38 16.71
CA ILE A 61 -7.75 15.70 15.62
C ILE A 61 -6.93 15.67 14.33
N ALA A 62 -6.25 16.75 13.98
CA ALA A 62 -5.36 16.79 12.83
C ALA A 62 -4.24 15.76 12.94
N SER A 63 -3.66 15.60 14.14
CA SER A 63 -2.62 14.61 14.38
C SER A 63 -3.15 13.18 14.19
N ALA A 64 -4.35 12.89 14.67
CA ALA A 64 -5.03 11.61 14.45
C ALA A 64 -5.35 11.36 12.96
N ALA A 65 -5.78 12.38 12.23
CA ALA A 65 -6.06 12.30 10.80
C ALA A 65 -4.80 11.99 9.98
N ILE A 66 -3.66 12.61 10.31
CA ILE A 66 -2.36 12.34 9.68
C ILE A 66 -1.95 10.88 9.90
N MET A 67 -1.97 10.40 11.14
CA MET A 67 -1.62 9.00 11.44
C MET A 67 -2.53 8.02 10.69
N CYS A 68 -3.84 8.27 10.67
CA CYS A 68 -4.79 7.45 9.93
C CYS A 68 -4.50 7.45 8.41
N GLY A 69 -4.22 8.62 7.83
CA GLY A 69 -3.87 8.77 6.42
C GLY A 69 -2.66 7.93 6.02
N VAL A 70 -1.57 8.00 6.81
CA VAL A 70 -0.35 7.20 6.57
C VAL A 70 -0.64 5.70 6.61
N LEU A 71 -1.43 5.22 7.57
CA LEU A 71 -1.81 3.80 7.67
C LEU A 71 -2.62 3.35 6.45
N VAL A 72 -3.56 4.17 5.98
CA VAL A 72 -4.38 3.86 4.79
C VAL A 72 -3.53 3.83 3.53
N LEU A 73 -2.54 4.73 3.40
CA LEU A 73 -1.63 4.76 2.24
C LEU A 73 -0.60 3.62 2.24
N ALA A 74 -0.26 3.05 3.40
CA ALA A 74 0.67 1.92 3.48
C ALA A 74 0.10 0.66 2.81
N LEU A 75 -1.21 0.38 2.99
CA LEU A 75 -1.86 -0.81 2.46
C LEU A 75 -1.75 -1.00 0.93
N PRO A 76 -2.09 -0.02 0.07
CA PRO A 76 -1.96 -0.18 -1.37
C PRO A 76 -0.50 -0.33 -1.81
N ILE A 77 0.45 0.33 -1.13
CA ILE A 77 1.88 0.21 -1.42
C ILE A 77 2.33 -1.24 -1.18
N THR A 78 1.97 -1.82 -0.03
CA THR A 78 2.29 -3.22 0.28
C THR A 78 1.71 -4.18 -0.74
N ILE A 79 0.44 -4.01 -1.12
CA ILE A 79 -0.22 -4.87 -2.13
C ILE A 79 0.50 -4.80 -3.48
N ILE A 80 0.92 -3.60 -3.90
CA ILE A 80 1.65 -3.42 -5.16
C ILE A 80 3.01 -4.13 -5.08
N VAL A 81 3.76 -3.93 -4.00
CA VAL A 81 5.08 -4.54 -3.80
C VAL A 81 4.98 -6.08 -3.78
N ASP A 82 4.01 -6.64 -3.06
CA ASP A 82 3.81 -8.09 -2.99
C ASP A 82 3.51 -8.69 -4.37
N ASN A 83 2.76 -7.99 -5.22
CA ASN A 83 2.52 -8.44 -6.60
C ASN A 83 3.81 -8.44 -7.42
N PHE A 84 4.65 -7.41 -7.29
CA PHE A 84 5.93 -7.37 -7.98
C PHE A 84 6.88 -8.47 -7.51
N ILE A 85 6.94 -8.72 -6.19
CA ILE A 85 7.75 -9.81 -5.63
C ILE A 85 7.27 -11.16 -6.15
N LYS A 86 5.94 -11.37 -6.19
CA LYS A 86 5.36 -12.61 -6.69
C LYS A 86 5.74 -12.87 -8.14
N VAL A 87 5.66 -11.87 -9.02
CA VAL A 87 6.06 -12.02 -10.43
C VAL A 87 7.53 -12.40 -10.55
N ALA A 88 8.41 -11.75 -9.78
CA ALA A 88 9.84 -12.08 -9.79
C ALA A 88 10.11 -13.50 -9.25
N GLN A 89 9.35 -13.95 -8.25
CA GLN A 89 9.46 -15.31 -7.71
C GLN A 89 8.95 -16.36 -8.70
N ASP A 90 7.85 -16.09 -9.40
CA ASP A 90 7.28 -17.00 -10.39
C ASP A 90 8.27 -17.22 -11.56
N GLU A 91 8.99 -16.18 -11.99
CA GLU A 91 10.07 -16.30 -12.99
C GLU A 91 11.22 -17.18 -12.49
N GLN A 92 11.72 -16.95 -11.27
CA GLN A 92 12.79 -17.75 -10.67
C GLN A 92 12.38 -19.22 -10.50
N GLN A 93 11.14 -19.49 -10.09
CA GLN A 93 10.63 -20.85 -9.95
C GLN A 93 10.51 -21.56 -11.31
N ALA A 94 10.09 -20.84 -12.36
CA ALA A 94 10.03 -21.40 -13.71
C ALA A 94 11.42 -21.75 -14.25
N GLU A 95 12.44 -20.93 -13.96
CA GLU A 95 13.84 -21.23 -14.32
C GLU A 95 14.39 -22.43 -13.53
N GLN A 96 14.12 -22.50 -12.22
CA GLN A 96 14.53 -23.62 -11.38
C GLN A 96 13.87 -24.93 -11.81
N ALA A 97 12.55 -24.91 -12.12
CA ALA A 97 11.83 -26.08 -12.61
C ALA A 97 12.42 -26.61 -13.93
N LYS A 98 12.79 -25.71 -14.86
CA LYS A 98 13.50 -26.09 -16.10
C LYS A 98 14.87 -26.70 -15.81
N HIS A 99 15.62 -26.13 -14.87
CA HIS A 99 16.96 -26.62 -14.54
C HIS A 99 16.92 -28.00 -13.85
N ASP A 100 15.95 -28.22 -12.95
CA ASP A 100 15.73 -29.51 -12.31
C ASP A 100 15.22 -30.56 -13.30
N GLN A 101 14.37 -30.19 -14.27
CA GLN A 101 13.96 -31.10 -15.34
C GLN A 101 15.16 -31.51 -16.22
N ASN A 102 15.98 -30.55 -16.66
CA ASN A 102 17.19 -30.85 -17.43
C ASN A 102 18.16 -31.75 -16.66
N ARG A 103 18.31 -31.54 -15.34
CA ARG A 103 19.11 -32.42 -14.49
C ARG A 103 18.59 -33.85 -14.46
N HIS A 104 17.28 -34.05 -14.34
CA HIS A 104 16.70 -35.39 -14.38
C HIS A 104 16.93 -36.07 -15.74
N GLU A 105 16.77 -35.34 -16.85
CA GLU A 105 17.07 -35.88 -18.18
C GLU A 105 18.54 -36.30 -18.32
N LEU A 106 19.48 -35.47 -17.85
CA LEU A 106 20.90 -35.81 -17.85
C LEU A 106 21.22 -37.05 -17.01
N VAL A 107 20.60 -37.19 -15.83
CA VAL A 107 20.76 -38.38 -14.98
C VAL A 107 20.22 -39.63 -15.68
N LEU A 108 19.02 -39.55 -16.27
CA LEU A 108 18.44 -40.66 -17.02
C LEU A 108 19.33 -41.06 -18.21
N GLN A 109 19.87 -40.09 -18.95
CA GLN A 109 20.79 -40.35 -20.04
C GLN A 109 22.08 -41.03 -19.54
N SER A 110 22.62 -40.61 -18.40
CA SER A 110 23.80 -41.25 -17.80
C SER A 110 23.52 -42.69 -17.34
N MET A 111 22.31 -42.98 -16.83
CA MET A 111 21.89 -44.33 -16.45
C MET A 111 21.74 -45.24 -17.68
N LEU A 112 21.06 -44.77 -18.72
CA LEU A 112 20.88 -45.52 -19.96
C LEU A 112 22.22 -45.84 -20.64
N HIS A 113 23.13 -44.85 -20.66
CA HIS A 113 24.46 -45.06 -21.22
C HIS A 113 25.31 -46.05 -20.41
N SER A 114 25.17 -46.05 -19.07
CA SER A 114 25.85 -47.02 -18.22
C SER A 114 25.32 -48.44 -18.41
N ASP A 115 24.01 -48.63 -18.63
CA ASP A 115 23.42 -49.95 -18.87
C ASP A 115 23.84 -50.53 -20.24
N GLU A 116 23.95 -49.71 -21.29
CA GLU A 116 24.46 -50.16 -22.58
C GLU A 116 25.90 -50.72 -22.47
N ASP A 117 26.74 -50.11 -21.62
CA ASP A 117 28.14 -50.51 -21.42
C ASP A 117 28.28 -51.87 -20.70
N TRP A 118 27.36 -52.22 -19.79
CA TRP A 118 27.33 -53.54 -19.14
C TRP A 118 26.84 -54.67 -20.05
N THR A 119 26.05 -54.37 -21.08
CA THR A 119 25.47 -55.38 -22.00
C THR A 119 26.41 -55.81 -23.13
N HIS A 120 27.54 -55.10 -23.31
CA HIS A 120 28.52 -55.36 -24.37
C HIS A 120 29.84 -55.98 -23.90
N GLN A 121 29.96 -56.38 -22.63
CA GLN A 121 31.02 -57.26 -22.10
C GLN A 121 30.58 -58.72 -22.00
#